data_AF-A0A1Y1QLT6-F1
#
_entry.id   AF-A0A1Y1QLT6-F1
#
_cell.length_a   1.000
_cell.length_b   1.000
_cell.length_c   1.000
_cell.angle_alpha   90.00
_cell.angle_beta   90.00
_cell.angle_gamma   90.00
#
_symmetry.space_group_name_H-M   'P 1'
#
loop_
_entity.id
_entity.type
_entity.pdbx_description
1 polymer ?
#
loop_
_entity_poly.entity_id
_entity_poly.type
_entity_poly.pdbx_seq_one_letter_code
_entity_poly.pdbx_strand_id
1 'polypeptide(L)'
;MNNIMPVEVDIWKIQAQPQKLGFSALASEAKLEDMLKSDLAILSPDWMYLGLQVLTAHGKYIDILAMLRACFVRVAWQKTVPKEQARWEKGMYANQNTVTKFRNKFTLEQLAKLFGLA
;
A
#
# COMPACT_ATOMS: atom_id res chain seq x y z
N MET A 1 -46.45 -14.81 -5.93
CA MET A 1 -45.90 -13.43 -5.88
C MET A 1 -44.77 -13.44 -4.87
N ASN A 2 -43.51 -13.30 -5.30
CA ASN A 2 -42.38 -13.18 -4.37
C ASN A 2 -42.30 -11.73 -3.89
N ASN A 3 -42.63 -11.48 -2.62
CA ASN A 3 -42.34 -10.19 -1.99
C ASN A 3 -40.82 -10.07 -1.80
N ILE A 4 -40.18 -9.22 -2.60
CA ILE A 4 -38.82 -8.78 -2.37
C ILE A 4 -38.85 -7.87 -1.14
N MET A 5 -38.17 -8.27 -0.05
CA MET A 5 -38.02 -7.39 1.12
C MET A 5 -36.99 -6.30 0.80
N PRO A 6 -37.35 -5.01 0.91
CA PRO A 6 -36.37 -3.94 0.83
C PRO A 6 -35.48 -3.98 2.07
N VAL A 7 -34.16 -3.96 1.86
CA VAL A 7 -33.16 -3.84 2.92
C VAL A 7 -32.67 -2.39 2.93
N GLU A 8 -32.81 -1.71 4.07
CA GLU A 8 -32.24 -0.38 4.32
C GLU A 8 -31.00 -0.55 5.20
N VAL A 9 -29.90 0.11 4.83
CA VAL A 9 -28.62 0.04 5.55
C VAL A 9 -28.35 1.40 6.18
N ASP A 10 -28.14 1.40 7.50
CA ASP A 10 -27.89 2.61 8.30
C ASP A 10 -26.61 2.46 9.13
N ILE A 11 -25.94 3.59 9.39
CA ILE A 11 -24.74 3.65 10.24
C ILE A 11 -25.12 4.19 11.62
N TRP A 12 -24.63 3.56 12.68
CA TRP A 12 -24.90 3.93 14.07
C TRP A 12 -23.60 4.14 14.85
N LYS A 13 -23.53 5.18 15.67
CA LYS A 13 -22.47 5.35 16.67
C LYS A 13 -22.79 4.49 17.88
N ILE A 14 -21.84 3.63 18.28
CA ILE A 14 -21.95 2.78 19.47
C ILE A 14 -21.46 3.57 20.69
N GLN A 15 -22.40 4.08 21.48
CA GLN A 15 -22.19 4.79 22.74
C GLN A 15 -23.19 4.28 23.79
N ALA A 16 -23.20 4.86 25.00
CA ALA A 16 -24.13 4.47 26.07
C ALA A 16 -25.61 4.52 25.63
N GLN A 17 -25.94 5.42 24.70
CA GLN A 17 -27.17 5.33 23.90
C GLN A 17 -26.79 5.26 22.41
N PRO A 18 -27.27 4.25 21.66
CA PRO A 18 -27.03 4.16 20.23
C PRO A 18 -27.58 5.37 19.50
N GLN A 19 -26.76 6.00 18.66
CA GLN A 19 -27.17 7.17 17.88
C GLN A 19 -27.03 6.90 16.38
N LYS A 20 -28.15 6.99 15.64
CA LYS A 20 -28.15 6.91 14.18
C LYS A 20 -27.32 8.06 13.62
N LEU A 21 -26.38 7.76 12.72
CA LEU A 21 -25.54 8.77 12.09
C LEU A 21 -26.36 9.45 10.99
N GLY A 22 -26.76 10.71 11.24
CA GLY A 22 -27.41 11.52 10.22
C GLY A 22 -26.43 11.93 9.11
N PHE A 23 -26.90 11.94 7.87
CA PHE A 23 -26.16 12.54 6.77
C PHE A 23 -26.07 14.06 6.98
N SER A 24 -24.86 14.60 7.00
CA SER A 24 -24.63 16.04 6.95
C SER A 24 -24.00 16.41 5.62
N ALA A 25 -24.44 17.51 5.01
CA ALA A 25 -23.75 18.07 3.86
C ALA A 25 -22.33 18.49 4.25
N LEU A 26 -21.35 18.11 3.44
CA LEU A 26 -19.99 18.63 3.56
C LEU A 26 -19.99 20.10 3.15
N ALA A 27 -19.41 20.96 3.97
CA ALA A 27 -19.44 22.42 3.74
C ALA A 27 -18.75 22.85 2.44
N SER A 28 -17.75 22.08 1.98
CA SER A 28 -17.07 22.27 0.71
C SER A 28 -16.24 21.04 0.33
N GLU A 29 -15.91 20.92 -0.95
CA GLU A 29 -14.95 19.95 -1.49
C GLU A 29 -13.56 20.15 -0.89
N ALA A 30 -13.14 21.40 -0.67
CA ALA A 30 -11.89 21.73 0.01
C ALA A 30 -11.79 21.12 1.41
N LYS A 31 -12.89 21.12 2.19
CA LYS A 31 -12.91 20.51 3.53
C LYS A 31 -12.78 19.00 3.48
N LEU A 32 -13.34 18.36 2.44
CA LEU A 32 -13.16 16.92 2.21
C LEU A 32 -11.70 16.63 1.86
N GLU A 33 -11.10 17.40 0.95
CA GLU A 33 -9.68 17.24 0.62
C GLU A 33 -8.78 17.39 1.84
N ASP A 34 -8.97 18.42 2.67
CA ASP A 34 -8.15 18.64 3.86
C ASP A 34 -8.27 17.47 4.85
N MET A 35 -9.48 16.94 5.02
CA MET A 35 -9.71 15.75 5.83
C MET A 35 -8.95 14.54 5.28
N LEU A 36 -9.05 14.28 3.97
CA LEU A 36 -8.36 13.17 3.33
C LEU A 36 -6.83 13.36 3.35
N LYS A 37 -6.33 14.58 3.18
CA LYS A 37 -4.90 14.91 3.32
C LYS A 37 -4.38 14.62 4.73
N SER A 38 -5.21 14.85 5.76
CA SER A 38 -4.85 14.59 7.16
C SER A 38 -4.78 13.09 7.49
N ASP A 39 -5.72 12.30 6.95
CA ASP A 39 -5.72 10.84 7.12
C ASP A 39 -6.40 10.16 5.92
N LEU A 40 -5.57 9.69 5.00
CA LEU A 40 -5.99 9.01 3.79
C LEU A 40 -6.39 7.54 4.04
N ALA A 41 -6.05 6.98 5.20
CA ALA A 41 -6.46 5.62 5.58
C ALA A 41 -7.99 5.52 5.78
N ILE A 42 -8.68 6.67 5.93
CA ILE A 42 -10.14 6.76 5.95
C ILE A 42 -10.77 6.11 4.70
N LEU A 43 -10.11 6.19 3.53
CA LEU A 43 -10.61 5.60 2.30
C LEU A 43 -10.38 4.08 2.24
N SER A 44 -9.18 3.64 2.60
CA SER A 44 -8.85 2.23 2.74
C SER A 44 -7.49 2.05 3.43
N PRO A 45 -7.35 1.11 4.37
CA PRO A 45 -6.05 0.76 4.94
C PRO A 45 -5.13 0.04 3.95
N ASP A 46 -5.67 -0.47 2.84
CA ASP A 46 -4.94 -1.26 1.85
C ASP A 46 -4.37 -0.44 0.70
N TRP A 47 -4.59 0.87 0.70
CA TRP A 47 -4.04 1.76 -0.29
C TRP A 47 -2.64 2.22 0.11
N MET A 48 -1.72 2.13 -0.85
CA MET A 48 -0.44 2.79 -0.80
C MET A 48 -0.56 4.12 -1.53
N TYR A 49 -0.41 5.19 -0.78
CA TYR A 49 -0.38 6.54 -1.32
C TYR A 49 0.88 6.76 -2.17
N LEU A 50 0.70 7.42 -3.33
CA LEU A 50 1.77 7.73 -4.29
C LEU A 50 2.01 9.24 -4.43
N GLY A 51 0.96 10.07 -4.33
CA GLY A 51 1.09 11.52 -4.51
C GLY A 51 -0.22 12.29 -4.32
N LEU A 52 -0.12 13.58 -4.02
CA LEU A 52 -1.22 14.55 -3.90
C LEU A 52 -1.03 15.58 -5.00
N GLN A 53 -2.13 16.06 -5.58
CA GLN A 53 -2.11 17.11 -6.62
C GLN A 53 -1.07 16.77 -7.71
N VAL A 54 -1.17 15.57 -8.27
CA VAL A 54 -0.22 15.05 -9.25
C VAL A 54 -0.55 15.62 -10.63
N LEU A 55 0.35 16.43 -11.19
CA LEU A 55 0.19 16.97 -12.54
C LEU A 55 0.22 15.83 -13.58
N THR A 56 -0.78 15.81 -14.43
CA THR A 56 -0.90 14.87 -15.54
C THR A 56 -0.27 15.45 -16.81
N ALA A 57 0.10 14.58 -17.75
CA ALA A 57 0.59 14.98 -19.07
C ALA A 57 -0.40 15.85 -19.86
N HIS A 58 -1.68 15.85 -19.49
CA HIS A 58 -2.74 16.66 -20.10
C HIS A 58 -2.95 18.02 -19.41
N GLY A 59 -2.07 18.41 -18.47
CA GLY A 59 -2.12 19.72 -17.82
C GLY A 59 -3.16 19.85 -16.71
N LYS A 60 -3.81 18.76 -16.30
CA LYS A 60 -4.73 18.70 -15.15
C LYS A 60 -4.09 17.99 -13.96
N TYR A 61 -4.67 18.15 -12.77
CA TYR A 61 -4.20 17.51 -11.55
C TYR A 61 -5.08 16.32 -11.15
N ILE A 62 -4.46 15.30 -10.57
CA ILE A 62 -5.13 14.25 -9.79
C ILE A 62 -4.98 14.64 -8.32
N ASP A 63 -6.09 14.86 -7.62
CA ASP A 63 -6.06 15.35 -6.23
C ASP A 63 -5.35 14.38 -5.29
N ILE A 64 -5.64 13.09 -5.45
CA ILE A 64 -5.03 11.99 -4.70
C ILE A 64 -4.72 10.83 -5.63
N LEU A 65 -3.47 10.42 -5.70
CA LEU A 65 -3.02 9.23 -6.41
C LEU A 65 -2.61 8.15 -5.40
N ALA A 66 -3.28 7.01 -5.46
CA ALA A 66 -2.99 5.84 -4.64
C ALA A 66 -3.14 4.55 -5.47
N MET A 67 -2.58 3.45 -4.96
CA MET A 67 -2.67 2.13 -5.57
C MET A 67 -2.81 1.06 -4.49
N LEU A 68 -3.27 -0.14 -4.85
CA LEU A 68 -3.36 -1.26 -3.90
C LEU A 68 -1.96 -1.68 -3.43
N ARG A 69 -1.78 -1.86 -2.11
CA ARG A 69 -0.52 -2.35 -1.52
C ARG A 69 -0.06 -3.68 -2.11
N ALA A 70 -1.00 -4.56 -2.48
CA ALA A 70 -0.70 -5.86 -3.07
C ALA A 70 0.05 -5.77 -4.42
N CYS A 71 -0.01 -4.62 -5.10
CA CYS A 71 0.68 -4.40 -6.37
C CYS A 71 2.17 -4.04 -6.20
N PHE A 72 2.65 -3.79 -4.97
CA PHE A 72 4.03 -3.42 -4.71
C PHE A 72 4.73 -4.41 -3.78
N VAL A 73 6.01 -4.65 -4.07
CA VAL A 73 6.93 -5.27 -3.11
C VAL A 73 7.73 -4.14 -2.48
N ARG A 74 7.50 -3.86 -1.19
CA ARG A 74 8.29 -2.87 -0.45
C ARG A 74 9.72 -3.41 -0.31
N VAL A 75 10.69 -2.66 -0.83
CA VAL A 75 12.11 -2.95 -0.68
C VAL A 75 12.69 -1.95 0.31
N ALA A 76 13.25 -2.45 1.41
CA ALA A 76 14.06 -1.67 2.33
C ALA A 76 15.52 -2.08 2.14
N TRP A 77 16.34 -1.16 1.66
CA TRP A 77 17.77 -1.40 1.48
C TRP A 77 18.45 -1.37 2.85
N GLN A 78 18.96 -2.53 3.30
CA GLN A 78 19.71 -2.62 4.56
C GLN A 78 21.21 -2.43 4.34
N LYS A 79 21.73 -2.89 3.21
CA LYS A 79 23.16 -2.84 2.87
C LYS A 79 23.35 -2.94 1.36
N THR A 80 24.34 -2.22 0.84
CA THR A 80 24.77 -2.27 -0.57
C THR A 80 26.27 -2.48 -0.62
N VAL A 81 26.75 -3.14 -1.67
CA VAL A 81 28.19 -3.38 -1.89
C VAL A 81 28.56 -3.10 -3.35
N PRO A 82 29.80 -2.64 -3.63
CA PRO A 82 30.29 -2.47 -4.99
C PRO A 82 30.29 -3.79 -5.79
N LYS A 83 30.22 -3.69 -7.12
CA LYS A 83 30.14 -4.86 -8.02
C LYS A 83 31.36 -5.77 -7.89
N GLU A 84 32.51 -5.22 -7.59
CA GLU A 84 33.79 -5.92 -7.40
C GLU A 84 33.73 -6.86 -6.18
N GLN A 85 32.81 -6.60 -5.25
CA GLN A 85 32.53 -7.44 -4.10
C GLN A 85 31.43 -8.48 -4.37
N ALA A 86 30.87 -8.54 -5.58
CA ALA A 86 29.96 -9.60 -5.96
C ALA A 86 30.64 -10.97 -5.78
N ARG A 87 29.86 -11.95 -5.32
CA ARG A 87 30.33 -13.31 -5.05
C ARG A 87 29.51 -14.29 -5.87
N TRP A 88 30.19 -15.29 -6.40
CA TRP A 88 29.58 -16.43 -7.06
C TRP A 88 30.25 -17.70 -6.58
N GLU A 89 29.46 -18.65 -6.10
CA GLU A 89 29.91 -19.96 -5.67
C GLU A 89 29.09 -21.04 -6.38
N LYS A 90 29.68 -22.22 -6.58
CA LYS A 90 28.97 -23.35 -7.19
C LYS A 90 27.75 -23.70 -6.34
N GLY A 91 26.56 -23.69 -6.96
CA GLY A 91 25.29 -23.93 -6.27
C GLY A 91 24.51 -22.66 -5.93
N MET A 92 25.08 -21.47 -6.14
CA MET A 92 24.34 -20.23 -6.04
C MET A 92 23.24 -20.14 -7.11
N TYR A 93 22.11 -19.56 -6.71
CA TYR A 93 20.97 -19.34 -7.60
C TYR A 93 21.16 -18.07 -8.43
N ALA A 94 20.93 -18.18 -9.75
CA ALA A 94 20.85 -17.07 -10.67
C ALA A 94 19.44 -16.93 -11.25
N ASN A 95 19.04 -15.70 -11.55
CA ASN A 95 17.77 -15.38 -12.15
C ASN A 95 17.97 -14.28 -13.20
N GLN A 96 17.28 -14.42 -14.33
CA GLN A 96 17.33 -13.45 -15.43
C GLN A 96 16.36 -12.27 -15.25
N ASN A 97 15.40 -12.38 -14.34
CA ASN A 97 14.43 -11.30 -14.07
C ASN A 97 15.01 -10.24 -13.12
N THR A 98 14.54 -8.99 -13.24
CA THR A 98 14.94 -7.87 -12.36
C THR A 98 14.70 -8.14 -10.88
N VAL A 99 13.61 -8.84 -10.53
CA VAL A 99 13.25 -9.24 -9.16
C VAL A 99 12.72 -10.67 -9.18
N THR A 100 13.02 -11.45 -8.14
CA THR A 100 12.43 -12.78 -7.93
C THR A 100 12.26 -13.07 -6.45
N LYS A 101 11.27 -13.89 -6.12
CA LYS A 101 11.11 -14.43 -4.78
C LYS A 101 12.19 -15.48 -4.53
N PHE A 102 13.19 -15.10 -3.75
CA PHE A 102 14.35 -15.92 -3.45
C PHE A 102 14.00 -17.05 -2.47
N ARG A 103 14.27 -18.31 -2.83
CA ARG A 103 13.95 -19.50 -2.02
C ARG A 103 15.09 -20.50 -1.88
N ASN A 104 16.21 -20.30 -2.57
CA ASN A 104 17.33 -21.23 -2.55
C ASN A 104 18.04 -21.14 -1.18
N LYS A 105 17.91 -22.19 -0.37
CA LYS A 105 18.43 -22.24 1.01
C LYS A 105 19.95 -22.01 1.06
N PHE A 106 20.70 -22.71 0.21
CA PHE A 106 22.16 -22.60 0.16
C PHE A 106 22.60 -21.15 -0.07
N THR A 107 22.01 -20.47 -1.05
CA THR A 107 22.39 -19.08 -1.35
C THR A 107 21.96 -18.13 -0.23
N LEU A 108 20.79 -18.36 0.38
CA LEU A 108 20.33 -17.58 1.53
C LEU A 108 21.28 -17.68 2.72
N GLU A 109 21.75 -18.88 3.05
CA GLU A 109 22.71 -19.10 4.14
C GLU A 109 24.05 -18.42 3.88
N GLN A 110 24.57 -18.50 2.64
CA GLN A 110 25.80 -17.82 2.26
C GLN A 110 25.64 -16.30 2.31
N LEU A 111 24.53 -15.74 1.82
CA LEU A 111 24.24 -14.31 1.91
C LEU A 111 24.10 -13.87 3.37
N ALA A 112 23.39 -14.61 4.22
CA ALA A 112 23.24 -14.28 5.63
C ALA A 112 24.59 -14.18 6.34
N LYS A 113 25.50 -15.13 6.09
CA LYS A 113 26.88 -15.08 6.61
C LYS A 113 27.65 -13.88 6.06
N LEU A 114 27.62 -13.65 4.75
CA LEU A 114 28.35 -12.57 4.09
C LEU A 114 27.92 -11.17 4.57
N PHE A 115 26.62 -11.00 4.80
CA PHE A 115 26.06 -9.72 5.23
C PHE A 115 26.02 -9.56 6.75
N GLY A 116 26.33 -10.61 7.54
CA GLY A 116 26.29 -10.58 9.00
C GLY A 116 24.87 -10.54 9.57
N LEU A 117 23.95 -11.26 8.93
CA LEU A 117 22.52 -11.32 9.27
C LEU A 117 22.14 -12.60 10.03
N ALA A 118 23.12 -13.41 10.44
CA ALA A 118 22.95 -14.68 11.15
C ALA A 118 23.13 -14.52 12.66
#